data_AF-A0A2H0SM13-F1
#
_entry.id   AF-A0A2H0SM13-F1
#
_cell.length_a   1.000
_cell.length_b   1.000
_cell.length_c   1.000
_cell.angle_alpha   90.00
_cell.angle_beta   90.00
_cell.angle_gamma   90.00
#
_symmetry.space_group_name_H-M   'P 1'
#
loop_
_entity.id
_entity.type
_entity.pdbx_description
1 polymer ?
#
loop_
_entity_poly.entity_id
_entity_poly.type
_entity_poly.pdbx_seq_one_letter_code
_entity_poly.pdbx_strand_id
1 'polypeptide(L)'
;MEGTRPLLIELQALVVRSNLAMPRRVGRGVGLSRIQVLAAVLEKHCKLQVSQYDVFLSVAGGIVVHEPAIDLGFAVAIASSLANKPVPRSYAFIGEVGLLGEVRSVPYADSRARSAQRLGVEKIFSHQSHKTVAAVLQELGIR
;
A
#
# COMPACT_ATOMS: atom_id res chain seq x y z
N MET A 1 -4.22 -11.11 -8.21
CA MET A 1 -4.64 -12.04 -9.27
C MET A 1 -4.25 -13.42 -8.82
N GLU A 2 -5.20 -14.34 -8.83
CA GLU A 2 -4.93 -15.76 -8.73
C GLU A 2 -5.21 -16.36 -10.10
N GLY A 3 -4.13 -16.64 -10.85
CA GLY A 3 -4.24 -16.85 -12.30
C GLY A 3 -4.87 -15.64 -13.00
N THR A 4 -6.06 -15.82 -13.57
CA THR A 4 -6.82 -14.77 -14.27
C THR A 4 -7.89 -14.11 -13.39
N ARG A 5 -8.12 -14.59 -12.16
CA ARG A 5 -9.18 -14.09 -11.28
C ARG A 5 -8.67 -12.89 -10.44
N PRO A 6 -9.32 -11.72 -10.51
CA PRO A 6 -9.07 -10.65 -9.56
C PRO A 6 -9.57 -11.03 -8.17
N LEU A 7 -8.75 -10.77 -7.15
CA LEU A 7 -9.10 -10.94 -5.75
C LEU A 7 -9.03 -9.58 -5.06
N LEU A 8 -10.06 -9.24 -4.30
CA LEU A 8 -10.04 -8.12 -3.37
C LEU A 8 -9.47 -8.64 -2.05
N ILE A 9 -8.38 -8.03 -1.60
CA ILE A 9 -7.64 -8.45 -0.40
C ILE A 9 -7.48 -7.26 0.55
N GLU A 10 -7.53 -7.52 1.85
CA GLU A 10 -7.24 -6.53 2.87
C GLU A 10 -5.74 -6.56 3.21
N LEU A 11 -5.11 -5.39 3.13
CA LEU A 11 -3.71 -5.18 3.48
C LEU A 11 -3.65 -4.42 4.80
N GLN A 12 -2.84 -4.91 5.72
CA GLN A 12 -2.76 -4.40 7.07
C GLN A 12 -1.35 -3.89 7.35
N ALA A 13 -1.26 -2.80 8.10
CA ALA A 13 -0.02 -2.26 8.62
C ALA A 13 -0.18 -1.89 10.09
N LEU A 14 0.87 -2.15 10.87
CA LEU A 14 1.05 -1.62 12.21
C LEU A 14 2.41 -0.92 12.25
N VAL A 15 2.39 0.37 12.50
CA VAL A 15 3.57 1.23 12.57
C VAL A 15 3.68 1.77 13.99
N VAL A 16 4.81 1.50 14.66
CA VAL A 16 5.03 1.87 16.06
C VAL A 16 6.43 2.42 16.26
N ARG A 17 6.59 3.43 17.11
CA ARG A 17 7.89 4.05 17.35
C ARG A 17 8.86 3.00 17.90
N SER A 18 10.04 2.90 17.30
CA SER A 18 11.05 1.92 17.70
C SER A 18 11.92 2.44 18.82
N ASN A 19 12.34 1.54 19.71
CA ASN A 19 13.40 1.79 20.70
C ASN A 19 14.74 1.20 20.26
N LEU A 20 14.82 0.66 19.04
CA LEU A 20 16.02 0.01 18.50
C LEU A 20 16.80 0.99 17.62
N ALA A 21 18.12 0.79 17.55
CA ALA A 21 18.97 1.53 16.62
C ALA A 21 18.61 1.24 15.15
N MET A 22 18.16 0.02 14.86
CA MET A 22 17.63 -0.38 13.56
C MET A 22 16.19 -0.89 13.72
N PRO A 23 15.18 -0.11 13.31
CA PRO A 23 13.79 -0.53 13.47
C PRO A 23 13.43 -1.78 12.69
N ARG A 24 12.50 -2.55 13.25
CA ARG A 24 12.03 -3.82 12.71
C ARG A 24 11.21 -3.60 11.46
N ARG A 25 11.39 -4.51 10.49
CA ARG A 25 10.58 -4.62 9.28
C ARG A 25 10.12 -6.07 9.20
N VAL A 26 8.83 -6.30 9.36
CA VAL A 26 8.27 -7.66 9.49
C VAL A 26 7.09 -7.80 8.55
N GLY A 27 7.07 -8.89 7.78
CA GLY A 27 6.03 -9.17 6.80
C GLY A 27 5.39 -10.53 7.02
N ARG A 28 4.07 -10.61 6.93
CA ARG A 28 3.30 -11.85 6.79
C ARG A 28 2.56 -11.84 5.47
N GLY A 29 2.90 -12.76 4.56
CA GLY A 29 2.35 -12.77 3.19
C GLY A 29 2.96 -11.71 2.26
N VAL A 30 4.02 -11.03 2.71
CA VAL A 30 4.78 -10.02 1.96
C VAL A 30 6.27 -10.10 2.27
N GLY A 31 7.12 -9.91 1.26
CA GLY A 31 8.58 -10.01 1.40
C GLY A 31 9.23 -8.77 2.03
N LEU A 32 10.30 -8.98 2.80
CA LEU A 32 11.05 -7.94 3.50
C LEU A 32 11.54 -6.81 2.57
N SER A 33 12.06 -7.16 1.39
CA SER A 33 12.58 -6.20 0.40
C SER A 33 11.52 -5.19 -0.03
N ARG A 34 10.28 -5.63 -0.25
CA ARG A 34 9.15 -4.75 -0.57
C ARG A 34 8.89 -3.77 0.56
N ILE A 35 8.91 -4.22 1.83
CA ILE A 35 8.68 -3.35 3.00
C ILE A 35 9.76 -2.26 3.06
N GLN A 36 11.03 -2.64 2.86
CA GLN A 36 12.17 -1.71 2.89
C GLN A 36 12.06 -0.65 1.79
N VAL A 37 11.73 -1.05 0.55
CA VAL A 37 11.55 -0.12 -0.57
C VAL A 37 10.39 0.84 -0.30
N LEU A 38 9.22 0.33 0.11
CA LEU A 38 8.06 1.18 0.39
C LEU A 38 8.34 2.18 1.52
N ALA A 39 9.03 1.75 2.59
CA ALA A 39 9.44 2.64 3.66
C ALA A 39 10.36 3.76 3.15
N ALA A 40 11.37 3.41 2.34
CA ALA A 40 12.29 4.39 1.77
C ALA A 40 11.57 5.40 0.85
N VAL A 41 10.63 4.94 0.03
CA VAL A 41 9.84 5.79 -0.86
C VAL A 41 8.95 6.75 -0.06
N LEU A 42 8.23 6.24 0.94
CA LEU A 42 7.39 7.07 1.82
C LEU A 42 8.22 8.13 2.56
N GLU A 43 9.43 7.80 2.98
CA GLU A 43 10.31 8.76 3.64
C GLU A 43 10.85 9.83 2.69
N LYS A 44 11.44 9.40 1.57
CA LYS A 44 12.07 10.32 0.63
C LYS A 44 11.06 11.22 -0.08
N HIS A 45 9.98 10.63 -0.59
CA HIS A 45 9.03 11.27 -1.50
C HIS A 45 7.74 11.70 -0.79
N CYS A 46 7.32 10.97 0.25
CA CYS A 46 6.14 11.33 1.04
C CYS A 46 6.45 12.15 2.31
N LYS A 47 7.73 12.33 2.65
CA LYS A 47 8.19 13.10 3.83
C LYS A 47 7.66 12.54 5.16
N LEU A 48 7.35 11.25 5.19
CA LEU A 48 6.95 10.54 6.39
C LEU A 48 8.19 10.01 7.11
N GLN A 49 8.33 10.24 8.42
CA GLN A 49 9.53 9.84 9.19
C GLN A 49 9.53 8.33 9.52
N VAL A 50 9.43 7.46 8.50
CA VAL A 50 9.27 6.01 8.68
C VAL A 50 10.53 5.34 9.23
N SER A 51 11.72 5.92 9.06
CA SER A 51 13.01 5.41 9.55
C SER A 51 13.09 5.21 11.05
N GLN A 52 12.23 5.85 11.85
CA GLN A 52 12.22 5.74 13.32
C GLN A 52 11.19 4.73 13.85
N TYR A 53 10.47 4.04 12.96
CA TYR A 53 9.35 3.19 13.33
C TYR A 53 9.59 1.75 12.90
N ASP A 54 9.18 0.83 13.78
CA ASP A 54 8.97 -0.55 13.42
C ASP A 54 7.74 -0.63 12.50
N VAL A 55 7.85 -1.40 11.42
CA VAL A 55 6.76 -1.60 10.45
C VAL A 55 6.46 -3.08 10.30
N PHE A 56 5.23 -3.43 10.64
CA PHE A 56 4.67 -4.76 10.50
C PHE A 56 3.60 -4.72 9.41
N LEU A 57 3.78 -5.51 8.35
CA LEU A 57 2.80 -5.65 7.27
C LEU A 57 2.21 -7.06 7.27
N SER A 58 0.91 -7.17 6.99
CA SER A 58 0.24 -8.45 6.81
C SER A 58 -0.77 -8.39 5.67
N VAL A 59 -0.90 -9.49 4.95
CA VAL A 59 -2.04 -9.74 4.07
C VAL A 59 -3.07 -10.54 4.87
N ALA A 60 -4.31 -10.05 4.93
CA ALA A 60 -5.38 -10.76 5.64
C ALA A 60 -5.71 -12.10 4.97
N GLY A 61 -6.28 -13.04 5.74
CA GLY A 61 -6.70 -14.35 5.23
C GLY A 61 -5.56 -15.36 5.00
N GLY A 62 -4.35 -15.07 5.47
CA GLY A 62 -3.20 -16.00 5.36
C GLY A 62 -2.64 -16.13 3.94
N ILE A 63 -3.03 -15.23 3.04
CA ILE A 63 -2.63 -15.23 1.64
C ILE A 63 -1.19 -14.73 1.51
N VAL A 64 -0.43 -15.32 0.60
CA VAL A 64 0.89 -14.82 0.19
C VAL A 64 0.78 -14.20 -1.19
N VAL A 65 1.21 -12.95 -1.35
CA VAL A 65 0.98 -12.19 -2.58
C VAL A 65 2.29 -11.76 -3.24
N HIS A 66 2.52 -12.29 -4.44
CA HIS A 66 3.71 -12.07 -5.26
C HIS A 66 3.39 -11.24 -6.50
N GLU A 67 2.82 -10.05 -6.33
CA GLU A 67 2.58 -9.12 -7.44
C GLU A 67 2.82 -7.67 -7.02
N PRO A 68 3.19 -6.78 -7.95
CA PRO A 68 3.47 -5.38 -7.62
C PRO A 68 2.20 -4.52 -7.44
N ALA A 69 1.03 -5.00 -7.88
CA ALA A 69 -0.20 -4.21 -7.81
C ALA A 69 -0.69 -3.84 -6.40
N ILE A 70 -0.13 -4.49 -5.38
CA ILE A 70 -0.46 -4.25 -3.97
C ILE A 70 0.41 -3.16 -3.34
N ASP A 71 1.45 -2.71 -4.01
CA ASP A 71 2.45 -1.80 -3.45
C ASP A 71 1.80 -0.49 -3.00
N LEU A 72 0.90 0.07 -3.83
CA LEU A 72 0.15 1.28 -3.47
C LEU A 72 -0.72 1.07 -2.22
N GLY A 73 -1.38 -0.08 -2.11
CA GLY A 73 -2.20 -0.40 -0.94
C GLY A 73 -1.37 -0.52 0.34
N PHE A 74 -0.20 -1.17 0.28
CA PHE A 74 0.70 -1.21 1.43
C PHE A 74 1.30 0.16 1.78
N ALA A 75 1.65 0.98 0.78
CA ALA A 75 2.13 2.34 1.02
C ALA A 75 1.09 3.18 1.78
N VAL A 76 -0.18 3.09 1.36
CA VAL A 76 -1.29 3.75 2.04
C VAL A 76 -1.53 3.17 3.43
N ALA A 77 -1.46 1.84 3.61
CA ALA A 77 -1.63 1.22 4.93
C ALA A 77 -0.57 1.69 5.94
N ILE A 78 0.71 1.75 5.52
CA ILE A 78 1.80 2.28 6.36
C ILE A 78 1.53 3.74 6.75
N ALA A 79 1.20 4.58 5.76
CA ALA A 79 0.97 6.00 5.99
C ALA A 79 -0.26 6.24 6.91
N SER A 80 -1.34 5.49 6.68
CA SER A 80 -2.56 5.49 7.49
C SER A 80 -2.27 5.12 8.95
N SER A 81 -1.54 4.04 9.19
CA SER A 81 -1.17 3.61 10.54
C SER A 81 -0.26 4.62 11.23
N LEU A 82 0.71 5.20 10.51
CA LEU A 82 1.63 6.20 11.07
C LEU A 82 0.89 7.51 11.43
N ALA A 83 -0.06 7.94 10.60
CA ALA A 83 -0.85 9.15 10.84
C ALA A 83 -2.05 8.94 11.78
N ASN A 84 -2.30 7.70 12.21
CA ASN A 84 -3.49 7.30 12.95
C ASN A 84 -4.79 7.78 12.27
N LYS A 85 -4.86 7.68 10.94
CA LYS A 85 -5.99 8.16 10.14
C LYS A 85 -6.61 7.02 9.33
N PRO A 86 -7.84 6.58 9.65
CA PRO A 86 -8.46 5.46 8.95
C PRO A 86 -8.78 5.79 7.50
N VAL A 87 -8.64 4.80 6.63
CA VAL A 87 -9.05 4.85 5.22
C VAL A 87 -10.42 4.19 5.08
N PRO A 88 -11.38 4.77 4.33
CA PRO A 88 -12.69 4.16 4.12
C PRO A 88 -12.61 2.75 3.54
N ARG A 89 -13.43 1.84 4.06
CA ARG A 89 -13.48 0.43 3.60
C ARG A 89 -13.96 0.28 2.16
N SER A 90 -14.69 1.27 1.65
CA SER A 90 -15.16 1.31 0.26
C SER A 90 -14.07 1.72 -0.73
N TYR A 91 -12.82 1.92 -0.30
CA TYR A 91 -11.71 2.34 -1.15
C TYR A 91 -10.79 1.16 -1.50
N ALA A 92 -10.31 1.12 -2.74
CA ALA A 92 -9.32 0.15 -3.20
C ALA A 92 -8.11 0.82 -3.84
N PHE A 93 -6.95 0.17 -3.72
CA PHE A 93 -5.66 0.68 -4.18
C PHE A 93 -5.02 -0.33 -5.14
N ILE A 94 -4.67 0.11 -6.34
CA ILE A 94 -4.14 -0.74 -7.41
C ILE A 94 -2.98 -0.02 -8.08
N GLY A 95 -1.76 -0.49 -7.85
CA GLY A 95 -0.60 0.08 -8.51
C GLY A 95 0.72 -0.40 -7.93
N GLU A 96 1.72 -0.45 -8.79
CA GLU A 96 3.12 -0.60 -8.40
C GLU A 96 3.67 0.75 -7.93
N VAL A 97 4.52 0.75 -6.92
CA VAL A 97 5.20 1.96 -6.45
C VAL A 97 6.65 1.92 -6.90
N GLY A 98 7.03 2.87 -7.76
CA GLY A 98 8.41 3.02 -8.20
C GLY A 98 9.27 3.76 -7.18
N LEU A 99 10.59 3.71 -7.39
CA LEU A 99 11.58 4.30 -6.49
C LEU A 99 11.51 5.84 -6.45
N LEU A 100 10.90 6.50 -7.44
CA LEU A 100 10.73 7.95 -7.46
C LEU A 100 9.41 8.38 -6.78
N GLY A 101 8.68 7.43 -6.18
CA GLY A 101 7.37 7.66 -5.56
C GLY A 101 6.22 7.75 -6.56
N GLU A 102 6.45 7.38 -7.81
CA GLU A 102 5.45 7.28 -8.85
C GLU A 102 4.59 6.02 -8.68
N VAL A 103 3.31 6.15 -9.01
CA VAL A 103 2.39 5.00 -9.13
C VAL A 103 2.46 4.54 -10.58
N ARG A 104 2.80 3.28 -10.83
CA ARG A 104 2.92 2.69 -12.17
C ARG A 104 1.71 1.82 -12.49
N SER A 105 1.40 1.71 -13.79
CA SER A 105 0.35 0.83 -14.28
C SER A 105 0.69 -0.64 -14.03
N VAL A 106 -0.33 -1.47 -13.87
CA VAL A 106 -0.20 -2.90 -13.58
C VAL A 106 -1.05 -3.73 -14.55
N PRO A 107 -0.70 -5.01 -14.80
CA PRO A 107 -1.50 -5.87 -15.64
C PRO A 107 -2.95 -6.01 -15.13
N TYR A 108 -3.87 -6.01 -16.08
CA TYR A 108 -5.32 -6.20 -15.85
C TYR A 108 -5.96 -5.14 -14.94
N ALA A 109 -5.43 -3.91 -14.89
CA ALA A 109 -5.95 -2.83 -14.04
C ALA A 109 -7.48 -2.64 -14.17
N ASP A 110 -8.00 -2.58 -15.40
CA ASP A 110 -9.45 -2.40 -15.63
C ASP A 110 -10.27 -3.59 -15.15
N SER A 111 -9.75 -4.81 -15.31
CA SER A 111 -10.42 -6.03 -14.83
C SER A 111 -10.52 -6.04 -13.31
N ARG A 112 -9.42 -5.68 -12.63
CA ARG A 112 -9.38 -5.53 -11.16
C ARG A 112 -10.34 -4.46 -10.69
N ALA A 113 -10.35 -3.30 -11.35
CA ALA A 113 -11.21 -2.19 -11.02
C ALA A 113 -12.70 -2.57 -11.12
N ARG A 114 -13.10 -3.19 -12.23
CA ARG A 114 -14.47 -3.69 -12.42
C ARG A 114 -14.85 -4.74 -11.37
N SER A 115 -13.94 -5.65 -11.05
CA SER A 115 -14.18 -6.67 -10.02
C SER A 115 -14.34 -6.07 -8.63
N ALA A 116 -13.53 -5.07 -8.28
CA ALA A 116 -13.63 -4.34 -7.02
C ALA A 116 -14.96 -3.58 -6.90
N GLN A 117 -15.38 -2.88 -7.96
CA GLN A 117 -16.67 -2.17 -8.00
C GLN A 117 -17.85 -3.10 -7.79
N ARG A 118 -17.83 -4.30 -8.40
CA ARG A 118 -18.86 -5.34 -8.19
C ARG A 118 -18.97 -5.81 -6.73
N LEU A 119 -17.90 -5.63 -5.94
CA LEU A 119 -17.84 -5.98 -4.52
C LEU A 119 -18.11 -4.78 -3.60
N GLY A 120 -18.60 -3.65 -4.14
CA GLY A 120 -18.99 -2.48 -3.34
C GLY A 120 -17.87 -1.46 -3.11
N VAL A 121 -16.76 -1.53 -3.85
CA VAL A 121 -15.75 -0.46 -3.84
C VAL A 121 -16.28 0.74 -4.60
N GLU A 122 -16.37 1.88 -3.92
CA GLU A 122 -16.86 3.15 -4.45
C GLU A 122 -15.75 3.95 -5.13
N LYS A 123 -14.52 3.86 -4.62
CA LYS A 123 -13.39 4.65 -5.10
C LYS A 123 -12.15 3.81 -5.29
N ILE A 124 -11.49 4.01 -6.44
CA ILE A 124 -10.28 3.28 -6.81
C ILE A 124 -9.14 4.28 -7.01
N PHE A 125 -8.06 4.05 -6.28
CA PHE A 125 -6.80 4.76 -6.44
C PHE A 125 -5.86 3.88 -7.26
N SER A 126 -5.42 4.40 -8.40
CA SER A 126 -4.52 3.73 -9.31
C SER A 126 -3.69 4.72 -10.13
N HIS A 127 -2.77 4.21 -10.95
CA HIS A 127 -1.99 5.00 -11.91
C HIS A 127 -2.86 5.90 -12.82
N GLN A 128 -4.08 5.49 -13.13
CA GLN A 128 -5.02 6.27 -13.93
C GLN A 128 -5.50 7.51 -13.16
N SER A 129 -5.82 7.36 -11.88
CA SER A 129 -6.31 8.45 -11.02
C SER A 129 -5.18 9.36 -10.50
N HIS A 130 -4.03 8.79 -10.14
CA HIS A 130 -2.95 9.48 -9.43
C HIS A 130 -1.60 9.01 -9.96
N LYS A 131 -0.69 9.96 -10.22
CA LYS A 131 0.65 9.65 -10.73
C LYS A 131 1.69 9.41 -9.64
N THR A 132 1.43 9.81 -8.40
CA THR A 132 2.37 9.67 -7.28
C THR A 132 1.67 9.21 -6.00
N VAL A 133 2.41 8.53 -5.13
CA VAL A 133 1.93 8.12 -3.80
C VAL A 133 1.59 9.35 -2.96
N ALA A 134 2.40 10.41 -3.06
CA ALA A 134 2.17 11.66 -2.35
C ALA A 134 0.80 12.28 -2.68
N ALA A 135 0.39 12.27 -3.95
CA ALA A 135 -0.92 12.80 -4.37
C ALA A 135 -2.07 11.98 -3.78
N VAL A 136 -1.95 10.64 -3.75
CA VAL A 136 -2.93 9.76 -3.10
C VAL A 136 -3.05 10.08 -1.61
N LEU A 137 -1.93 10.23 -0.91
CA LEU A 137 -1.94 10.55 0.53
C LEU A 137 -2.52 11.93 0.83
N GLN A 138 -2.29 12.91 -0.04
CA GLN A 138 -2.88 14.25 0.06
C GLN A 138 -4.40 14.22 -0.10
N GLU A 139 -4.91 13.46 -1.08
CA GLU A 139 -6.35 13.31 -1.28
C GLU A 139 -7.03 12.58 -0.11
N LEU A 140 -6.33 11.61 0.49
CA LEU A 140 -6.78 10.97 1.73
C LEU A 140 -6.62 11.87 2.97
N GLY A 141 -5.98 13.04 2.83
CA GLY A 141 -5.64 13.97 3.91
C GLY A 141 -4.76 13.34 4.99
N ILE A 142 -3.93 12.37 4.62
CA ILE A 142 -2.89 11.76 5.47
C ILE A 142 -1.63 12.64 5.47
N ARG A 143 -1.43 13.40 4.40
CA ARG A 143 -0.34 14.34 4.20
C ARG A 143 -0.87 15.70 3.75
#